data_AF-A0A319DGX0-F1
#
_entry.id   AF-A0A319DGX0-F1
#
_cell.length_a   1.000
_cell.length_b   1.000
_cell.length_c   1.000
_cell.angle_alpha   90.00
_cell.angle_beta   90.00
_cell.angle_gamma   90.00
#
_symmetry.space_group_name_H-M   'P 1'
#
loop_
_entity.id
_entity.type
_entity.pdbx_description
1 polymer ?
#
loop_
_entity_poly.entity_id
_entity_poly.type
_entity_poly.pdbx_seq_one_letter_code
_entity_poly.pdbx_strand_id
1 'polypeptide(L)'
;MTKKRGKPECVREFESEREKAPNRRYMKETDKMIKWRSEFRAEETLGIAILQRQHRLQLEQMQQGEKQEQSTKAEKERDINILPAYSLPVRPFEAEIKEMRIEYWKHHSRMWRLLRDLPSSGTVDYMLVHRRHQDESNSSFIWIKDQRICAETGGCCGRDCGCCEKALHKYYQPDPSYEAPKPKKPFYVHGHCTVECACCIKFRQCYMPHPKLPVSKTSLC
;
A
#
# COMPACT_ATOMS: atom_id res chain seq x y z
N MET A 1 -38.51 8.24 12.02
CA MET A 1 -37.69 7.72 13.13
C MET A 1 -36.69 6.70 12.59
N THR A 2 -35.47 7.12 12.28
CA THR A 2 -34.40 6.22 11.86
C THR A 2 -33.91 5.43 13.07
N LYS A 3 -34.12 4.10 13.07
CA LYS A 3 -33.49 3.19 14.04
C LYS A 3 -31.99 3.48 14.03
N LYS A 4 -31.42 3.88 15.17
CA LYS A 4 -29.96 3.91 15.37
C LYS A 4 -29.47 2.48 15.12
N ARG A 5 -28.94 2.21 13.93
CA ARG A 5 -28.24 0.94 13.67
C ARG A 5 -27.12 0.85 14.70
N GLY A 6 -27.06 -0.25 15.44
CA GLY A 6 -25.97 -0.51 16.38
C GLY A 6 -24.62 -0.49 15.65
N LYS A 7 -23.52 -0.40 16.40
CA LYS A 7 -22.17 -0.44 15.83
C LYS A 7 -22.01 -1.70 14.94
N PRO A 8 -21.38 -1.59 13.76
CA PRO A 8 -21.05 -2.74 12.93
C PRO A 8 -20.33 -3.83 13.70
N GLU A 9 -20.53 -5.09 13.32
CA GLU A 9 -19.89 -6.25 13.95
C GLU A 9 -18.36 -6.13 13.97
N CYS A 10 -17.75 -5.76 12.83
CA CYS A 10 -16.30 -5.56 12.72
C CYS A 10 -15.76 -4.52 13.72
N VAL A 11 -16.53 -3.47 14.02
CA VAL A 11 -16.17 -2.44 15.01
C VAL A 11 -16.29 -2.99 16.42
N ARG A 12 -17.35 -3.75 16.71
CA ARG A 12 -17.53 -4.38 18.03
C ARG A 12 -16.44 -5.39 18.33
N GLU A 13 -16.08 -6.23 17.35
CA GLU A 13 -14.97 -7.18 17.46
C GLU A 13 -13.64 -6.49 17.70
N PHE A 14 -13.34 -5.45 16.91
CA PHE A 14 -12.13 -4.65 17.08
C PHE A 14 -12.07 -3.98 18.46
N GLU A 15 -13.16 -3.36 18.92
CA GLU A 15 -13.21 -2.70 20.23
C GLU A 15 -13.00 -3.71 21.36
N SER A 16 -13.64 -4.89 21.29
CA SER A 16 -13.49 -5.97 22.26
C SER A 16 -12.03 -6.47 22.35
N GLU A 17 -11.41 -6.79 21.22
CA GLU A 17 -10.00 -7.25 21.19
C GLU A 17 -9.02 -6.15 21.61
N ARG A 18 -9.32 -4.90 21.26
CA ARG A 18 -8.51 -3.73 21.67
C ARG A 18 -8.59 -3.50 23.17
N GLU A 19 -9.74 -3.72 23.80
CA GLU A 19 -9.93 -3.58 25.25
C GLU A 19 -9.25 -4.69 26.05
N LYS A 20 -9.14 -5.89 25.48
CA LYS A 20 -8.36 -7.00 26.06
C LYS A 20 -6.85 -6.75 26.02
N ALA A 21 -6.37 -5.95 25.06
CA ALA A 21 -4.97 -5.57 25.02
C ALA A 21 -4.64 -4.63 26.21
N PRO A 22 -3.65 -4.97 27.05
CA PRO A 22 -3.39 -4.22 28.26
C PRO A 22 -3.01 -2.76 27.94
N ASN A 23 -3.49 -1.84 28.78
CA ASN A 23 -3.40 -0.43 28.53
C ASN A 23 -1.94 0.03 28.38
N ARG A 24 -1.61 0.59 27.20
CA ARG A 24 -0.29 1.14 26.85
C ARG A 24 0.28 2.07 27.91
N ARG A 25 -0.58 2.79 28.65
CA ARG A 25 -0.18 3.80 29.65
C ARG A 25 0.58 3.21 30.85
N TYR A 26 0.52 1.91 31.08
CA TYR A 26 1.13 1.24 32.24
C TYR A 26 2.24 0.24 31.87
N MET A 27 2.60 0.11 30.59
CA MET A 27 3.64 -0.84 30.16
C MET A 27 4.99 -0.13 29.96
N LYS A 28 6.02 -0.59 30.69
CA LYS A 28 7.41 -0.20 30.41
C LYS A 28 7.85 -0.85 29.09
N GLU A 29 8.16 -0.03 28.10
CA GLU A 29 8.73 -0.50 26.84
C GLU A 29 10.20 -0.89 27.06
N THR A 30 10.58 -2.08 26.63
CA THR A 30 12.00 -2.49 26.63
C THR A 30 12.68 -2.00 25.36
N ASP A 31 14.00 -1.82 25.39
CA ASP A 31 14.78 -1.45 24.20
C ASP A 31 14.56 -2.42 23.03
N LYS A 32 14.42 -3.72 23.34
CA LYS A 32 14.06 -4.75 22.36
C LYS A 32 12.72 -4.45 21.68
N MET A 33 11.70 -4.04 22.43
CA MET A 33 10.39 -3.70 21.87
C MET A 33 10.43 -2.41 21.04
N ILE A 34 11.14 -1.38 21.52
CA ILE A 34 11.29 -0.11 20.80
C ILE A 34 11.96 -0.36 19.45
N LYS A 35 13.07 -1.11 19.46
CA LYS A 35 13.78 -1.52 18.25
C LYS A 35 12.89 -2.30 17.29
N TRP A 36 12.25 -3.36 17.78
CA TRP A 36 11.36 -4.20 16.97
C TRP A 36 10.21 -3.39 16.34
N ARG A 37 9.57 -2.50 17.11
CA ARG A 37 8.50 -1.64 16.60
C ARG A 37 9.00 -0.72 15.49
N SER A 38 10.17 -0.12 15.67
CA SER A 38 10.77 0.76 14.68
C SER A 38 11.04 0.00 13.38
N GLU A 39 11.66 -1.18 13.47
CA GLU A 39 11.92 -2.07 12.33
C GLU A 39 10.62 -2.50 11.64
N PHE A 40 9.61 -2.89 12.40
CA PHE A 40 8.29 -3.29 11.90
C PHE A 40 7.63 -2.17 11.10
N ARG A 41 7.56 -0.95 11.66
CA ARG A 41 6.96 0.21 10.98
C ARG A 41 7.76 0.63 9.74
N ALA A 42 9.09 0.56 9.81
CA ALA A 42 9.95 0.86 8.67
C ALA A 42 9.75 -0.15 7.54
N GLU A 43 9.60 -1.43 7.87
CA GLU A 43 9.32 -2.48 6.88
C GLU A 43 7.90 -2.35 6.31
N GLU A 44 6.87 -2.03 7.12
CA GLU A 44 5.52 -1.73 6.62
C GLU A 44 5.53 -0.55 5.64
N THR A 45 6.19 0.54 6.01
CA THR A 45 6.31 1.73 5.16
C THR A 45 7.01 1.39 3.84
N LEU A 46 8.05 0.55 3.89
CA LEU A 46 8.74 0.06 2.71
C LEU A 46 7.82 -0.77 1.81
N GLY A 47 7.00 -1.66 2.38
CA GLY A 47 6.00 -2.43 1.64
C GLY A 47 5.01 -1.55 0.89
N ILE A 48 4.50 -0.51 1.54
CA ILE A 48 3.62 0.48 0.89
C ILE A 48 4.36 1.26 -0.20
N ALA A 49 5.61 1.67 0.03
CA ALA A 49 6.43 2.37 -0.97
C ALA A 49 6.66 1.51 -2.23
N ILE A 50 6.96 0.22 -2.07
CA ILE A 50 7.12 -0.73 -3.19
C ILE A 50 5.84 -0.79 -4.02
N LEU A 51 4.69 -0.95 -3.37
CA LEU A 51 3.41 -1.05 -4.08
C LEU A 51 3.00 0.27 -4.75
N GLN A 52 3.26 1.41 -4.11
CA GLN A 52 3.01 2.73 -4.69
C GLN A 52 3.86 2.97 -5.93
N ARG A 53 5.14 2.56 -5.90
CA ARG A 53 6.02 2.63 -7.07
C ARG A 53 5.53 1.71 -8.18
N GLN A 54 5.15 0.48 -7.87
CA GLN A 54 4.55 -0.43 -8.85
C GLN A 54 3.31 0.21 -9.51
N HIS A 55 2.41 0.77 -8.71
CA HIS A 55 1.21 1.43 -9.22
C HIS A 55 1.55 2.65 -10.08
N ARG A 56 2.53 3.47 -9.68
CA ARG A 56 3.02 4.60 -10.49
C ARG A 56 3.52 4.13 -11.85
N LEU A 57 4.40 3.12 -11.89
CA LEU A 57 4.96 2.57 -13.12
C LEU A 57 3.86 2.03 -14.04
N GLN A 58 2.84 1.38 -13.48
CA GLN A 58 1.68 0.91 -14.24
C GLN A 58 0.88 2.05 -14.86
N LEU A 59 0.64 3.14 -14.09
CA LEU A 59 -0.03 4.33 -14.62
C LEU A 59 0.79 4.99 -15.73
N GLU A 60 2.10 5.12 -15.56
CA GLU A 60 3.00 5.69 -16.58
C GLU A 60 3.03 4.84 -17.85
N GLN A 61 3.09 3.51 -17.71
CA GLN A 61 3.03 2.57 -18.84
C GLN A 61 1.71 2.71 -19.63
N MET A 62 0.57 2.81 -18.94
CA MET A 62 -0.73 3.01 -19.59
C MET A 62 -0.78 4.36 -20.34
N GLN A 63 -0.31 5.44 -19.70
CA GLN A 63 -0.30 6.77 -20.31
C GLN A 63 0.61 6.86 -21.55
N GLN A 64 1.72 6.12 -21.57
CA GLN A 64 2.57 6.04 -22.76
C GLN A 64 1.92 5.25 -23.90
N GLY A 65 1.23 4.15 -23.59
CA GLY A 65 0.47 3.39 -24.59
C GLY A 65 -0.62 4.24 -25.25
N GLU A 66 -1.42 4.96 -24.46
CA GLU A 66 -2.46 5.86 -24.97
C GLU A 66 -1.90 6.95 -25.88
N LYS A 67 -0.75 7.55 -25.53
CA LYS A 67 -0.08 8.56 -26.36
C LYS A 67 0.40 8.01 -27.69
N GLN A 68 0.95 6.79 -27.72
CA GLN A 68 1.38 6.12 -28.95
C GLN A 68 0.19 5.75 -29.85
N GLU A 69 -0.92 5.31 -29.27
CA GLU A 69 -2.14 5.02 -30.04
C GLU A 69 -2.75 6.29 -30.64
N GLN A 70 -2.72 7.41 -29.92
CA GLN A 70 -3.19 8.69 -30.42
C GLN A 70 -2.26 9.26 -31.51
N SER A 71 -0.94 9.14 -31.37
CA SER A 71 0.00 9.59 -32.40
C SER A 71 -0.11 8.77 -33.68
N THR A 72 -0.20 7.44 -33.57
CA THR A 72 -0.36 6.55 -34.74
C THR A 72 -1.68 6.73 -35.47
N LYS A 73 -2.77 7.07 -34.76
CA LYS A 73 -4.05 7.45 -35.39
C LYS A 73 -3.94 8.79 -36.13
N ALA A 74 -3.32 9.80 -35.50
CA ALA A 74 -3.12 11.12 -36.10
C ALA A 74 -2.09 11.15 -37.25
N GLU A 75 -1.18 10.17 -37.31
CA GLU A 75 -0.23 9.93 -38.42
C GLU A 75 -0.87 9.16 -39.58
N LYS A 76 -1.73 8.17 -39.29
CA LYS A 76 -2.50 7.44 -40.32
C LYS A 76 -3.48 8.32 -41.10
N GLU A 77 -3.93 9.42 -40.50
CA GLU A 77 -4.79 10.41 -41.17
C GLU A 77 -3.99 11.42 -42.01
N ARG A 78 -2.65 11.42 -41.98
CA ARG A 78 -1.83 12.50 -42.58
C ARG A 78 -0.96 12.16 -43.78
N ASP A 79 -0.49 10.93 -44.05
CA ASP A 79 0.08 10.62 -45.38
C ASP A 79 0.37 9.14 -45.69
N ILE A 80 0.33 8.82 -46.98
CA ILE A 80 0.69 7.55 -47.62
C ILE A 80 2.22 7.49 -47.74
N ASN A 81 2.85 6.40 -47.26
CA ASN A 81 4.29 6.08 -47.30
C ASN A 81 5.19 6.68 -46.21
N ILE A 82 5.08 6.20 -44.96
CA ILE A 82 6.21 6.21 -44.02
C ILE A 82 6.38 4.82 -43.40
N LEU A 83 7.61 4.30 -43.45
CA LEU A 83 8.05 3.05 -42.84
C LEU A 83 7.69 2.98 -41.35
N PRO A 84 7.44 1.77 -40.77
CA PRO A 84 7.02 1.66 -39.38
C PRO A 84 8.07 2.26 -38.44
N ALA A 85 7.69 3.30 -37.71
CA ALA A 85 8.50 3.87 -36.66
C ALA A 85 8.82 2.79 -35.62
N TYR A 86 10.12 2.61 -35.38
CA TYR A 86 10.66 1.65 -34.42
C TYR A 86 9.99 1.82 -33.05
N SER A 87 9.59 0.68 -32.48
CA SER A 87 9.01 0.53 -31.15
C SER A 87 9.88 1.18 -30.07
N LEU A 88 9.44 2.34 -29.57
CA LEU A 88 9.93 2.87 -28.30
C LEU A 88 9.78 1.79 -27.22
N PRO A 89 10.77 1.61 -26.33
CA PRO A 89 10.86 0.39 -25.56
C PRO A 89 9.78 0.39 -24.48
N VAL A 90 8.80 -0.51 -24.62
CA VAL A 90 7.88 -0.96 -23.54
C VAL A 90 8.64 -1.66 -22.40
N ARG A 91 9.89 -2.07 -22.69
CA ARG A 91 10.78 -2.89 -21.85
C ARG A 91 11.25 -2.30 -20.50
N PRO A 92 11.45 -0.98 -20.27
CA PRO A 92 11.99 -0.47 -19.02
C PRO A 92 10.95 -0.51 -17.88
N PHE A 93 9.67 -0.24 -18.17
CA PHE A 93 8.59 -0.33 -17.18
C PHE A 93 8.39 -1.77 -16.70
N GLU A 94 8.36 -2.73 -17.62
CA GLU A 94 8.18 -4.14 -17.28
C GLU A 94 9.33 -4.68 -16.43
N ALA A 95 10.58 -4.31 -16.76
CA ALA A 95 11.74 -4.68 -15.98
C ALA A 95 11.69 -4.10 -14.56
N GLU A 96 11.31 -2.83 -14.43
CA GLU A 96 11.22 -2.16 -13.12
C GLU A 96 10.03 -2.68 -12.30
N ILE A 97 8.88 -2.96 -12.91
CA ILE A 97 7.73 -3.60 -12.26
C ILE A 97 8.12 -5.00 -11.77
N LYS A 98 8.86 -5.77 -12.57
CA LYS A 98 9.38 -7.10 -12.16
C LYS A 98 10.31 -6.98 -10.97
N GLU A 99 11.20 -5.98 -10.97
CA GLU A 99 12.09 -5.67 -9.85
C GLU A 99 11.28 -5.31 -8.58
N MET A 100 10.22 -4.51 -8.70
CA MET A 100 9.34 -4.18 -7.58
C MET A 100 8.60 -5.40 -7.03
N ARG A 101 8.17 -6.34 -7.88
CA ARG A 101 7.57 -7.61 -7.41
C ARG A 101 8.56 -8.46 -6.61
N ILE A 102 9.82 -8.51 -7.04
CA ILE A 102 10.89 -9.20 -6.31
C ILE A 102 11.13 -8.53 -4.96
N GLU A 103 11.20 -7.20 -4.92
CA GLU A 103 11.36 -6.47 -3.66
C GLU A 103 10.17 -6.64 -2.73
N TYR A 104 8.95 -6.71 -3.26
CA TYR A 104 7.75 -6.98 -2.47
C TYR A 104 7.77 -8.40 -1.87
N TRP A 105 8.29 -9.39 -2.61
CA TRP A 105 8.49 -10.74 -2.08
C TRP A 105 9.55 -10.78 -0.96
N LYS A 106 10.67 -10.07 -1.13
CA LYS A 106 11.68 -9.93 -0.07
C LYS A 106 11.11 -9.21 1.16
N HIS A 107 10.30 -8.17 0.94
CA HIS A 107 9.56 -7.47 1.99
C HIS A 107 8.68 -8.45 2.79
N HIS A 108 7.88 -9.29 2.14
CA HIS A 108 7.09 -10.32 2.82
C HIS A 108 7.96 -11.25 3.69
N SER A 109 9.11 -11.68 3.17
CA SER A 109 10.04 -12.53 3.93
C SER A 109 10.61 -11.82 5.17
N ARG A 110 10.97 -10.53 5.05
CA ARG A 110 11.45 -9.71 6.17
C ARG A 110 10.35 -9.46 7.20
N MET A 111 9.14 -9.12 6.74
CA MET A 111 7.97 -8.93 7.59
C MET A 111 7.62 -10.20 8.38
N TRP A 112 7.68 -11.36 7.72
CA TRP A 112 7.43 -12.63 8.39
C TRP A 112 8.49 -12.96 9.45
N ARG A 113 9.76 -12.62 9.22
CA ARG A 113 10.81 -12.74 10.25
C ARG A 113 10.49 -11.86 11.47
N LEU A 114 10.12 -10.60 11.25
CA LEU A 114 9.73 -9.69 12.34
C LEU A 114 8.52 -10.21 13.12
N LEU A 115 7.52 -10.80 12.43
CA LEU A 115 6.37 -11.42 13.08
C LEU A 115 6.72 -12.70 13.85
N ARG A 116 7.80 -13.41 13.48
CA ARG A 116 8.27 -14.58 14.23
C ARG A 116 9.05 -14.17 15.48
N ASP A 117 9.85 -13.11 15.37
CA ASP A 117 10.65 -12.57 16.46
C ASP A 117 9.85 -11.62 17.38
N LEU A 118 8.52 -11.77 17.37
CA LEU A 118 7.56 -10.92 18.06
C LEU A 118 7.85 -10.87 19.56
N PRO A 119 8.16 -9.69 20.13
CA PRO A 119 8.27 -9.56 21.57
C PRO A 119 6.90 -9.80 22.22
N SER A 120 6.82 -10.72 23.18
CA SER A 120 5.62 -10.89 23.99
C SER A 120 5.38 -9.63 24.82
N SER A 121 4.40 -8.84 24.42
CA SER A 121 4.02 -7.62 25.11
C SER A 121 2.63 -7.19 24.65
N GLY A 122 1.79 -6.77 25.58
CA GLY A 122 0.49 -6.25 25.21
C GLY A 122 0.53 -4.94 24.43
N THR A 123 1.65 -4.21 24.42
CA THR A 123 1.81 -3.08 23.49
C THR A 123 1.97 -3.56 22.03
N VAL A 124 2.62 -4.70 21.85
CA VAL A 124 2.74 -5.37 20.55
C VAL A 124 1.38 -5.91 20.13
N ASP A 125 0.63 -6.53 21.05
CA ASP A 125 -0.74 -7.01 20.78
C ASP A 125 -1.66 -5.86 20.36
N TYR A 126 -1.65 -4.75 21.12
CA TYR A 126 -2.39 -3.54 20.79
C TYR A 126 -2.05 -3.02 19.37
N MET A 127 -0.76 -3.05 19.02
CA MET A 127 -0.28 -2.63 17.70
C MET A 127 -0.80 -3.56 16.59
N LEU A 128 -0.81 -4.87 16.81
CA LEU A 128 -1.27 -5.86 15.84
C LEU A 128 -2.79 -5.92 15.70
N VAL A 129 -3.57 -5.66 16.77
CA VAL A 129 -5.05 -5.62 16.70
C VAL A 129 -5.51 -4.60 15.66
N HIS A 130 -4.91 -3.41 15.60
CA HIS A 130 -5.26 -2.40 14.60
C HIS A 130 -4.93 -2.82 13.16
N ARG A 131 -3.98 -3.75 12.96
CA ARG A 131 -3.56 -4.25 11.64
C ARG A 131 -4.39 -5.43 11.17
N ARG A 132 -4.80 -6.29 12.11
CA ARG A 132 -5.56 -7.53 11.84
C ARG A 132 -7.03 -7.27 11.57
N HIS A 133 -7.62 -6.30 12.24
CA HIS A 133 -9.04 -5.98 12.06
C HIS A 133 -9.24 -4.98 10.92
N GLN A 134 -10.31 -5.19 10.17
CA GLN A 134 -10.74 -4.36 9.05
C GLN A 134 -12.18 -3.86 9.27
N ASP A 135 -12.50 -2.71 8.71
CA ASP A 135 -13.87 -2.20 8.64
C ASP A 135 -14.68 -2.90 7.53
N GLU A 136 -15.93 -2.45 7.33
CA GLU A 136 -16.82 -2.98 6.28
C GLU A 136 -16.28 -2.75 4.85
N SER A 137 -15.36 -1.80 4.68
CA SER A 137 -14.71 -1.47 3.41
C SER A 137 -13.39 -2.23 3.21
N ASN A 138 -13.06 -3.20 4.08
CA ASN A 138 -11.78 -3.92 4.11
C ASN A 138 -10.55 -3.02 4.36
N SER A 139 -10.76 -1.84 4.95
CA SER A 139 -9.69 -0.96 5.41
C SER A 139 -9.27 -1.36 6.82
N SER A 140 -7.97 -1.54 7.04
CA SER A 140 -7.48 -1.85 8.40
C SER A 140 -7.71 -0.67 9.34
N PHE A 141 -7.98 -0.94 10.62
CA PHE A 141 -8.18 0.14 11.60
C PHE A 141 -6.92 1.00 11.79
N ILE A 142 -5.72 0.45 11.55
CA ILE A 142 -4.48 1.24 11.52
C ILE A 142 -4.48 2.23 10.35
N TRP A 143 -4.95 1.84 9.17
CA TRP A 143 -5.05 2.75 8.04
C TRP A 143 -6.04 3.88 8.34
N ILE A 144 -7.22 3.58 8.90
CA ILE A 144 -8.20 4.60 9.30
C ILE A 144 -7.57 5.59 10.28
N LYS A 145 -6.84 5.08 11.29
CA LYS A 145 -6.19 5.90 12.31
C LYS A 145 -5.13 6.84 11.72
N ASP A 146 -4.37 6.36 10.75
CA ASP A 146 -3.25 7.10 10.17
C ASP A 146 -3.69 8.11 9.07
N GLN A 147 -4.96 8.10 8.65
CA GLN A 147 -5.50 9.07 7.67
C GLN A 147 -5.28 10.51 8.10
N ARG A 148 -5.56 10.80 9.38
CA ARG A 148 -5.39 12.14 9.95
C ARG A 148 -3.94 12.61 9.84
N ILE A 149 -2.99 11.74 10.17
CA ILE A 149 -1.55 12.05 10.09
C ILE A 149 -1.14 12.32 8.64
N CYS A 150 -1.61 11.48 7.70
CA CYS A 150 -1.40 11.69 6.27
C CYS A 150 -1.92 13.07 5.82
N ALA A 151 -3.12 13.46 6.24
CA ALA A 151 -3.69 14.76 5.91
C ALA A 151 -2.91 15.94 6.55
N GLU A 152 -2.62 15.86 7.85
CA GLU A 152 -1.90 16.91 8.61
C GLU A 152 -0.47 17.14 8.10
N THR A 153 0.15 16.12 7.51
CA THR A 153 1.49 16.22 6.90
C THR A 153 1.45 16.66 5.43
N GLY A 154 0.29 17.10 4.93
CA GLY A 154 0.10 17.55 3.55
C GLY A 154 0.05 16.42 2.51
N GLY A 155 -0.20 15.20 2.97
CA GLY A 155 -0.41 14.01 2.14
C GLY A 155 -1.79 13.99 1.45
N CYS A 156 -2.10 12.85 0.83
CA CYS A 156 -3.21 12.76 -0.09
C CYS A 156 -4.58 12.65 0.59
N CYS A 157 -4.65 12.20 1.84
CA CYS A 157 -5.89 12.14 2.61
C CYS A 157 -6.50 13.51 2.94
N GLY A 158 -5.71 14.59 2.81
CA GLY A 158 -6.21 15.97 2.92
C GLY A 158 -6.73 16.54 1.59
N ARG A 159 -6.84 15.71 0.55
CA ARG A 159 -7.18 16.11 -0.83
C ARG A 159 -8.33 15.26 -1.36
N ASP A 160 -8.88 15.66 -2.49
CA ASP A 160 -9.97 15.00 -3.20
C ASP A 160 -9.51 13.90 -4.19
N CYS A 161 -8.20 13.61 -4.25
CA CYS A 161 -7.66 12.70 -5.26
C CYS A 161 -8.00 11.22 -5.05
N GLY A 162 -8.44 10.84 -3.84
CA GLY A 162 -8.91 9.49 -3.53
C GLY A 162 -7.84 8.39 -3.68
N CYS A 163 -6.54 8.71 -3.66
CA CYS A 163 -5.51 7.72 -3.97
C CYS A 163 -5.13 6.82 -2.79
N CYS A 164 -5.37 7.24 -1.54
CA CYS A 164 -5.08 6.43 -0.35
C CYS A 164 -6.15 5.37 -0.10
N GLU A 165 -7.36 5.61 -0.61
CA GLU A 165 -8.55 4.77 -0.54
C GLU A 165 -8.50 3.64 -1.56
N LYS A 166 -7.64 3.75 -2.59
CA LYS A 166 -7.43 2.70 -3.58
C LYS A 166 -6.55 1.60 -2.97
N ALA A 167 -7.01 0.36 -3.09
CA ALA A 167 -6.20 -0.79 -2.72
C ALA A 167 -4.96 -0.87 -3.62
N LEU A 168 -3.78 -0.91 -2.99
CA LEU A 168 -2.49 -1.04 -3.66
C LEU A 168 -2.18 -2.48 -4.04
N HIS A 169 -2.74 -3.44 -3.29
CA HIS A 169 -2.60 -4.86 -3.57
C HIS A 169 -3.83 -5.63 -3.07
N LYS A 170 -4.10 -6.77 -3.70
CA LYS A 170 -5.16 -7.71 -3.33
C LYS A 170 -4.57 -9.11 -3.26
N TYR A 171 -4.78 -9.79 -2.13
CA TYR A 171 -4.44 -11.20 -1.98
C TYR A 171 -5.59 -11.94 -1.28
N TYR A 172 -5.54 -13.27 -1.22
CA TYR A 172 -6.58 -14.08 -0.61
C TYR A 172 -6.01 -14.74 0.65
N GLN A 173 -6.64 -14.50 1.79
CA GLN A 173 -6.26 -15.17 3.03
C GLN A 173 -6.91 -16.57 3.08
N PRO A 174 -6.15 -17.61 3.46
CA PRO A 174 -6.76 -18.89 3.82
C PRO A 174 -7.63 -18.72 5.07
N ASP A 175 -8.77 -19.41 5.11
CA ASP A 175 -9.58 -19.47 6.33
C ASP A 175 -8.76 -20.22 7.40
N PRO A 176 -8.53 -19.62 8.60
CA PRO A 176 -7.80 -20.28 9.67
C PRO A 176 -8.59 -21.41 10.34
N SER A 177 -9.90 -21.54 10.07
CA SER A 177 -10.71 -22.62 10.62
C SER A 177 -10.43 -23.95 9.90
N TYR A 178 -10.33 -25.02 10.69
CA TYR A 178 -10.26 -26.40 10.20
C TYR A 178 -11.61 -26.95 9.70
N GLU A 179 -12.64 -26.10 9.66
CA GLU A 179 -13.96 -26.44 9.16
C GLU A 179 -13.97 -26.45 7.62
N ALA A 180 -15.07 -26.93 7.02
CA ALA A 180 -15.22 -27.07 5.57
C ALA A 180 -14.73 -25.80 4.82
N PRO A 181 -14.05 -25.95 3.66
CA PRO A 181 -13.38 -24.85 2.99
C PRO A 181 -14.36 -23.72 2.64
N LYS A 182 -14.28 -22.61 3.37
CA LYS A 182 -15.03 -21.39 3.04
C LYS A 182 -14.40 -20.71 1.83
N PRO A 183 -15.20 -19.96 1.04
CA PRO A 183 -14.65 -19.14 -0.05
C PRO A 183 -13.59 -18.18 0.50
N LYS A 184 -12.41 -18.18 -0.14
CA LYS A 184 -11.30 -17.32 0.29
C LYS A 184 -11.71 -15.86 0.25
N LYS A 185 -11.66 -15.17 1.39
CA LYS A 185 -11.99 -13.75 1.47
C LYS A 185 -10.82 -12.93 0.87
N PRO A 186 -11.11 -11.97 -0.04
CA PRO A 186 -10.07 -11.06 -0.51
C PRO A 186 -9.63 -10.13 0.63
N PHE A 187 -8.33 -9.98 0.78
CA PHE A 187 -7.70 -8.99 1.63
C PHE A 187 -7.11 -7.89 0.76
N TYR A 188 -7.45 -6.64 1.09
CA TYR A 188 -7.01 -5.45 0.38
C TYR A 188 -5.96 -4.71 1.21
N VAL A 189 -4.82 -4.43 0.58
CA VAL A 189 -3.74 -3.66 1.19
C VAL A 189 -3.93 -2.20 0.81
N HIS A 190 -4.28 -1.39 1.81
CA HIS A 190 -4.37 0.06 1.70
C HIS A 190 -3.12 0.70 2.32
N GLY A 191 -2.74 1.88 1.85
CA GLY A 191 -1.55 2.57 2.35
C GLY A 191 -1.61 4.08 2.16
N HIS A 192 -1.11 4.81 3.15
CA HIS A 192 -0.95 6.27 3.07
C HIS A 192 0.24 6.65 2.20
N CYS A 193 0.24 7.90 1.75
CA CYS A 193 1.23 8.38 0.79
C CYS A 193 2.66 8.30 1.35
N THR A 194 3.53 7.61 0.61
CA THR A 194 4.99 7.65 0.79
C THR A 194 5.60 8.57 -0.27
N VAL A 195 6.93 8.67 -0.30
CA VAL A 195 7.67 9.36 -1.36
C VAL A 195 7.48 8.74 -2.75
N GLU A 196 6.96 7.51 -2.83
CA GLU A 196 6.67 6.79 -4.08
C GLU A 196 5.24 7.01 -4.60
N CYS A 197 4.39 7.73 -3.87
CA CYS A 197 3.02 8.00 -4.31
C CYS A 197 2.99 8.89 -5.55
N ALA A 198 2.45 8.38 -6.66
CA ALA A 198 2.30 9.11 -7.92
C ALA A 198 1.59 10.47 -7.77
N CYS A 199 0.54 10.54 -6.95
CA CYS A 199 -0.19 11.79 -6.71
C CYS A 199 0.66 12.82 -5.97
N CYS A 200 1.39 12.38 -4.93
CA CYS A 200 2.31 13.25 -4.19
C CYS A 200 3.43 13.79 -5.07
N ILE A 201 4.03 12.92 -5.90
CA ILE A 201 5.10 13.31 -6.82
C ILE A 201 4.59 14.37 -7.81
N LYS A 202 3.43 14.12 -8.45
CA LYS A 202 2.83 15.07 -9.39
C LYS A 202 2.51 16.42 -8.75
N PHE A 203 1.93 16.41 -7.56
CA PHE A 203 1.57 17.63 -6.85
C PHE A 203 2.79 18.42 -6.39
N ARG A 204 3.82 17.75 -5.88
CA ARG A 204 5.05 18.40 -5.39
C ARG A 204 6.02 18.74 -6.53
N GLN A 205 5.78 18.21 -7.74
CA GLN A 205 6.66 18.34 -8.90
C GLN A 205 8.10 17.92 -8.62
N CYS A 206 8.29 17.00 -7.68
CA CYS A 206 9.59 16.49 -7.29
C CYS A 206 9.50 15.00 -7.00
N TYR A 207 10.57 14.29 -7.39
CA TYR A 207 10.71 12.88 -7.10
C TYR A 207 11.99 12.62 -6.32
N MET A 208 11.81 12.09 -5.12
CA MET A 208 12.88 11.60 -4.27
C MET A 208 12.58 10.12 -4.00
N PRO A 209 13.21 9.18 -4.75
CA PRO A 209 12.94 7.76 -4.57
C PRO A 209 13.20 7.34 -3.13
N HIS A 210 12.42 6.39 -2.64
CA HIS A 210 12.61 5.84 -1.31
C HIS A 210 14.04 5.25 -1.20
N PRO A 211 14.84 5.61 -0.18
CA PRO A 211 16.28 5.32 -0.15
C PRO A 211 16.61 3.82 -0.07
N LYS A 212 15.64 2.99 0.32
CA LYS A 212 15.77 1.52 0.37
C LYS A 212 15.28 0.81 -0.90
N LEU A 213 14.84 1.55 -1.93
CA LEU A 213 14.43 0.97 -3.20
C LEU A 213 15.54 1.11 -4.25
N PRO A 214 15.61 0.19 -5.23
CA PRO A 214 16.48 0.33 -6.39
C PRO A 214 16.26 1.66 -7.10
N VAL A 215 17.29 2.20 -7.75
CA VAL A 215 17.17 3.46 -8.50
C VAL A 215 16.12 3.32 -9.61
N SER A 216 15.26 4.33 -9.74
CA SER A 216 14.25 4.40 -10.80
C SER A 216 14.93 4.55 -12.15
N LYS A 217 14.60 3.67 -13.09
CA LYS A 217 15.14 3.72 -14.47
C LYS A 217 14.21 4.49 -15.40
N THR A 218 13.00 4.74 -14.93
CA THR A 218 11.95 5.53 -15.57
C THR A 218 12.05 6.98 -15.11
N SER A 219 12.04 7.92 -16.06
CA SER A 219 12.11 9.35 -15.74
C SER A 219 10.78 9.82 -15.14
N LEU A 220 10.89 10.70 -14.16
CA LEU A 220 9.79 11.53 -13.70
C LEU A 220 9.99 12.90 -14.34
N CYS A 221 9.11 13.19 -15.29
CA CYS A 221 9.17 14.18 -16.39
C CYS A 221 9.62 13.57 -17.72
#